data_AF-A0A938H6B5-F1
#
_entry.id   AF-A0A938H6B5-F1
#
_cell.length_a   1.000
_cell.length_b   1.000
_cell.length_c   1.000
_cell.angle_alpha   90.00
_cell.angle_beta   90.00
_cell.angle_gamma   90.00
#
_symmetry.space_group_name_H-M   'P 1'
#
loop_
_entity.id
_entity.type
_entity.pdbx_description
1 polymer ?
#
loop_
_entity_poly.entity_id
_entity_poly.type
_entity_poly.pdbx_seq_one_letter_code
_entity_poly.pdbx_strand_id
1 'polypeptide(L)'
;MSKPFVLLFCVFLVGLGSACESNTSTPERIPNEAARGSHPVPIEQFLSEAPSGQYLVSDSRNDKPLLHLVFAMDSGKVLSAKVSGFPAGSPYKESSLCSFCPSDHPGYGKALRGLRLLEELRPGRRGWIGGQMLDPTLGYRYLADLEQGNDEDLSIVLRIGSQRRVLWLRKVQGP
;
A
#
# COMPACT_ATOMS: atom_id res chain seq x y z
N MET A 1 8.29 -2.27 -66.84
CA MET A 1 6.84 -2.11 -67.06
C MET A 1 6.27 -1.24 -65.96
N SER A 2 5.37 -0.36 -66.36
CA SER A 2 5.09 0.96 -65.78
C SER A 2 4.12 0.93 -64.58
N LYS A 3 4.25 1.92 -63.68
CA LYS A 3 3.17 2.41 -62.81
C LYS A 3 2.14 3.19 -63.66
N PRO A 4 0.86 3.28 -63.25
CA PRO A 4 0.37 4.48 -62.52
C PRO A 4 -0.64 4.12 -61.41
N PHE A 5 -0.83 4.84 -60.30
CA PHE A 5 -1.18 6.25 -60.04
C PHE A 5 -2.66 6.61 -60.30
N VAL A 6 -3.37 6.83 -59.17
CA VAL A 6 -4.51 7.74 -58.92
C VAL A 6 -5.89 7.44 -59.51
N LEU A 7 -6.89 7.44 -58.62
CA LEU A 7 -8.15 8.15 -58.88
C LEU A 7 -8.73 8.74 -57.59
N LEU A 8 -8.65 10.07 -57.56
CA LEU A 8 -9.34 11.01 -56.71
C LEU A 8 -10.79 11.15 -57.23
N PHE A 9 -11.80 11.15 -56.36
CA PHE A 9 -13.09 11.75 -56.70
C PHE A 9 -13.69 12.45 -55.47
N CYS A 10 -13.58 13.78 -55.47
CA CYS A 10 -14.45 14.68 -54.73
C CYS A 10 -15.72 14.90 -55.54
N VAL A 11 -16.91 14.84 -54.91
CA VAL A 11 -18.06 15.63 -55.36
C VAL A 11 -18.79 16.21 -54.15
N PHE A 12 -18.94 17.53 -54.22
CA PHE A 12 -19.63 18.49 -53.37
C PHE A 12 -21.15 18.34 -53.36
N LEU A 13 -21.81 18.83 -52.29
CA LEU A 13 -23.09 19.58 -52.29
C LEU A 13 -23.38 20.02 -50.83
N VAL A 14 -23.03 21.24 -50.42
CA VAL A 14 -23.81 22.51 -50.43
C VAL A 14 -25.14 22.44 -49.65
N GLY A 15 -25.19 23.22 -48.56
CA GLY A 15 -26.41 23.64 -47.85
C GLY A 15 -26.02 24.49 -46.64
N LEU A 16 -25.91 25.81 -46.77
CA LEU A 16 -26.96 26.81 -46.46
C LEU A 16 -27.25 26.97 -44.96
N GLY A 17 -26.91 28.14 -44.42
CA GLY A 17 -27.83 28.86 -43.51
C GLY A 17 -27.39 29.07 -42.06
N SER A 18 -27.42 30.35 -41.67
CA SER A 18 -27.71 30.90 -40.34
C SER A 18 -26.72 30.74 -39.18
N ALA A 19 -25.98 31.82 -38.97
CA ALA A 19 -26.08 32.73 -37.81
C ALA A 19 -26.38 32.18 -36.41
N CYS A 20 -25.47 32.56 -35.51
CA CYS A 20 -25.65 33.03 -34.12
C CYS A 20 -25.90 32.03 -32.97
N GLU A 21 -25.13 32.36 -31.92
CA GLU A 21 -25.36 32.15 -30.48
C GLU A 21 -24.99 30.81 -29.83
N SER A 22 -23.85 30.88 -29.12
CA SER A 22 -23.74 30.59 -27.68
C SER A 22 -24.78 29.62 -27.11
N ASN A 23 -24.34 28.39 -26.83
CA ASN A 23 -24.46 27.85 -25.48
C ASN A 23 -23.48 26.70 -25.24
N THR A 24 -22.64 26.94 -24.24
CA THR A 24 -21.87 26.00 -23.44
C THR A 24 -22.58 24.66 -23.24
N SER A 25 -21.95 23.56 -23.67
CA SER A 25 -22.17 22.23 -23.09
C SER A 25 -20.93 21.37 -23.32
N THR A 26 -19.89 21.64 -22.54
CA THR A 26 -18.82 20.67 -22.33
C THR A 26 -19.44 19.45 -21.64
N PRO A 27 -19.25 18.22 -22.13
CA PRO A 27 -19.75 17.04 -21.43
C PRO A 27 -19.12 16.99 -20.03
N GLU A 28 -19.99 17.03 -19.03
CA GLU A 28 -19.69 16.89 -17.60
C GLU A 28 -18.77 15.67 -17.41
N ARG A 29 -17.49 15.93 -17.15
CA ARG A 29 -16.65 14.96 -16.45
C ARG A 29 -17.33 14.75 -15.11
N ILE A 30 -17.94 13.58 -14.92
CA ILE A 30 -18.25 13.07 -13.59
C ILE A 30 -16.93 13.08 -12.82
N PRO A 31 -16.74 13.94 -11.80
CA PRO A 31 -15.62 13.76 -10.90
C PRO A 31 -16.01 12.56 -10.05
N ASN A 32 -15.50 11.38 -10.40
CA ASN A 32 -15.31 10.32 -9.41
C ASN A 32 -14.14 10.73 -8.50
N GLU A 33 -14.32 11.87 -7.83
CA GLU A 33 -13.56 12.28 -6.67
C GLU A 33 -14.35 11.79 -5.47
N ALA A 34 -14.44 10.47 -5.34
CA ALA A 34 -14.70 9.88 -4.03
C ALA A 34 -13.56 10.38 -3.14
N ALA A 35 -13.90 11.35 -2.29
CA ALA A 35 -13.00 12.07 -1.42
C ALA A 35 -11.93 11.11 -0.85
N ARG A 36 -10.69 11.28 -1.32
CA ARG A 36 -9.49 10.93 -0.55
C ARG A 36 -9.43 11.92 0.62
N GLY A 37 -10.37 11.77 1.54
CA GLY A 37 -10.46 12.55 2.75
C GLY A 37 -9.64 11.88 3.82
N SER A 38 -8.34 12.13 3.82
CA SER A 38 -7.57 12.08 5.04
C SER A 38 -6.74 13.37 5.07
N HIS A 39 -6.83 14.08 6.18
CA HIS A 39 -5.98 15.23 6.44
C HIS A 39 -4.67 14.71 7.02
N PRO A 40 -3.50 15.30 6.69
CA PRO A 40 -2.24 14.73 7.12
C PRO A 40 -2.14 14.72 8.63
N VAL A 41 -2.06 13.53 9.23
CA VAL A 41 -1.78 13.41 10.66
C VAL A 41 -0.41 14.06 10.90
N PRO A 42 -0.30 15.10 11.74
CA PRO A 42 0.98 15.73 12.04
C PRO A 42 1.97 14.69 12.57
N ILE A 43 3.23 14.78 12.17
CA ILE A 43 4.27 13.81 12.54
C ILE A 43 4.37 13.63 14.07
N GLU A 44 4.13 14.69 14.85
CA GLU A 44 4.12 14.61 16.32
C GLU A 44 2.96 13.76 16.86
N GLN A 45 1.78 13.84 16.24
CA GLN A 45 0.64 12.99 16.58
C GLN A 45 0.92 11.53 16.16
N PHE A 46 1.52 11.32 14.99
CA PHE A 46 1.94 10.00 14.51
C PHE A 46 2.99 9.32 15.41
N LEU A 47 3.84 10.10 16.08
CA LEU A 47 4.85 9.61 17.01
C LEU A 47 4.35 9.44 18.45
N SER A 48 3.24 10.09 18.81
CA SER A 48 2.64 10.01 20.15
C SER A 48 1.54 8.96 20.25
N GLU A 49 0.89 8.62 19.14
CA GLU A 49 -0.14 7.58 19.06
C GLU A 49 0.33 6.39 18.22
N ALA A 50 -0.01 5.17 18.68
CA ALA A 50 0.19 3.99 17.86
C ALA A 50 -0.72 4.06 16.62
N PRO A 51 -0.27 3.64 15.42
CA PRO A 51 -1.16 3.46 14.28
C PRO A 51 -2.34 2.57 14.69
N SER A 52 -3.55 3.12 14.70
CA SER A 52 -4.72 2.43 15.23
C SER A 52 -5.42 1.59 14.17
N GLY A 53 -5.88 0.40 14.57
CA GLY A 53 -6.70 -0.48 13.73
C GLY A 53 -5.89 -1.51 12.94
N GLN A 54 -6.54 -2.04 11.91
CA GLN A 54 -5.99 -3.08 11.05
C GLN A 54 -5.51 -2.47 9.74
N TYR A 55 -4.36 -2.94 9.26
CA TYR A 55 -3.74 -2.48 8.02
C TYR A 55 -3.51 -3.63 7.06
N LEU A 56 -3.91 -3.45 5.81
CA LEU A 56 -3.51 -4.28 4.68
C LEU A 56 -2.07 -3.96 4.29
N VAL A 57 -1.21 -4.97 4.35
CA VAL A 57 0.17 -4.90 3.89
C VAL A 57 0.24 -5.38 2.43
N SER A 58 0.80 -4.55 1.56
CA SER A 58 1.06 -4.89 0.14
C SER A 58 2.54 -4.67 -0.21
N ASP A 59 3.10 -5.50 -1.09
CA ASP A 59 4.45 -5.25 -1.65
C ASP A 59 4.38 -4.10 -2.66
N SER A 60 5.18 -3.05 -2.49
CA SER A 60 5.13 -1.86 -3.35
C SER A 60 5.59 -2.09 -4.80
N ARG A 61 6.19 -3.25 -5.08
CA ARG A 61 6.75 -3.55 -6.42
C ARG A 61 5.72 -4.08 -7.39
N ASN A 62 4.65 -4.69 -6.88
CA ASN A 62 3.65 -5.40 -7.68
C ASN A 62 2.25 -5.37 -7.07
N ASP A 63 2.05 -4.52 -6.05
CA ASP A 63 0.82 -4.31 -5.31
C ASP A 63 0.22 -5.58 -4.67
N LYS A 64 1.02 -6.66 -4.62
CA LYS A 64 0.55 -7.96 -4.15
C LYS A 64 0.18 -7.85 -2.68
N PRO A 65 -1.08 -8.16 -2.29
CA PRO A 65 -1.48 -8.18 -0.90
C PRO A 65 -0.77 -9.32 -0.18
N LEU A 66 -0.27 -9.05 1.02
CA LEU A 66 0.51 -10.00 1.81
C LEU A 66 -0.30 -10.48 3.02
N LEU A 67 -0.68 -9.60 3.92
CA LEU A 67 -1.33 -9.95 5.18
C LEU A 67 -1.97 -8.73 5.81
N HIS A 68 -2.81 -8.94 6.82
CA HIS A 68 -3.30 -7.88 7.69
C HIS A 68 -2.47 -7.82 8.97
N LEU A 69 -2.09 -6.60 9.36
CA LEU A 69 -1.40 -6.32 10.61
C LEU A 69 -2.27 -5.48 11.53
N VAL A 70 -2.18 -5.74 12.83
CA VAL A 70 -2.67 -4.85 13.88
C VAL A 70 -1.47 -4.38 14.69
N PHE A 71 -1.32 -3.06 14.79
CA PHE A 71 -0.27 -2.42 15.56
C PHE A 71 -0.68 -2.27 17.02
N ALA A 72 0.29 -2.37 17.92
CA ALA A 72 0.13 -2.18 19.35
C ALA A 72 1.39 -1.53 19.93
N MET A 73 1.19 -0.53 20.79
CA MET A 73 2.25 0.15 21.52
C MET A 73 2.20 -0.28 22.98
N ASP A 74 3.37 -0.58 23.55
CA ASP A 74 3.51 -0.90 24.97
C ASP A 74 3.71 0.34 25.85
N SER A 75 3.80 0.14 27.16
CA SER A 75 4.02 1.23 28.14
C SER A 75 5.37 1.93 27.98
N GLY A 76 6.33 1.30 27.32
CA GLY A 76 7.65 1.86 27.01
C GLY A 76 7.70 2.64 25.70
N LYS A 77 6.54 2.89 25.06
CA LYS A 77 6.44 3.47 23.71
C LYS A 77 7.21 2.66 22.66
N VAL A 78 7.19 1.34 22.79
CA VAL A 78 7.70 0.44 21.76
C VAL A 78 6.51 -0.07 20.97
N LEU A 79 6.58 0.13 19.65
CA LEU A 79 5.56 -0.27 18.71
C LEU A 79 5.87 -1.67 18.16
N SER A 80 4.83 -2.49 18.03
CA SER A 80 4.89 -3.81 17.42
C SER A 80 3.66 -4.07 16.56
N ALA A 81 3.72 -5.06 15.67
CA ALA A 81 2.56 -5.50 14.91
C ALA A 81 2.45 -7.02 14.82
N LYS A 82 1.22 -7.51 14.96
CA LYS A 82 0.87 -8.93 14.83
C LYS A 82 -0.02 -9.18 13.62
N VAL A 83 0.07 -10.39 13.08
CA VAL A 83 -0.82 -10.82 11.99
C VAL A 83 -2.24 -10.97 12.50
N SER A 84 -3.19 -10.26 11.89
CA SER A 84 -4.61 -10.35 12.25
C SER A 84 -5.45 -11.16 11.27
N GLY A 85 -5.00 -11.29 10.01
CA GLY A 85 -5.68 -12.06 8.98
C GLY A 85 -4.97 -12.05 7.63
N PHE A 86 -5.61 -12.65 6.64
CA PHE A 86 -5.04 -12.87 5.31
C PHE A 86 -6.00 -12.37 4.22
N PRO A 87 -5.64 -11.32 3.46
CA PRO A 87 -6.48 -10.79 2.39
C PRO A 87 -6.56 -11.76 1.20
N ALA A 88 -7.60 -11.61 0.38
CA ALA A 88 -7.67 -12.30 -0.92
C ALA A 88 -6.43 -11.98 -1.77
N GLY A 89 -5.86 -12.99 -2.44
CA GLY A 89 -4.63 -12.87 -3.22
C GLY A 89 -3.33 -12.95 -2.39
N SER A 90 -3.43 -13.06 -1.06
CA SER A 90 -2.29 -13.35 -0.20
C SER A 90 -1.62 -14.69 -0.56
N PRO A 91 -0.28 -14.79 -0.49
CA PRO A 91 0.38 -16.09 -0.55
C PRO A 91 0.17 -16.93 0.73
N TYR A 92 -0.38 -16.33 1.79
CA TYR A 92 -0.65 -16.96 3.08
C TYR A 92 -2.16 -17.20 3.27
N LYS A 93 -2.50 -18.15 4.14
CA LYS A 93 -3.87 -18.56 4.47
C LYS A 93 -4.01 -18.71 5.98
N GLU A 94 -5.24 -18.88 6.46
CA GLU A 94 -5.51 -19.14 7.89
C GLU A 94 -4.74 -20.36 8.44
N SER A 95 -4.48 -21.36 7.59
CA SER A 95 -3.68 -22.55 7.94
C SER A 95 -2.17 -22.37 7.81
N SER A 96 -1.67 -21.20 7.38
CA SER A 96 -0.25 -20.96 7.21
C SER A 96 0.47 -20.97 8.56
N LEU A 97 1.59 -21.68 8.60
CA LEU A 97 2.49 -21.77 9.75
C LEU A 97 3.77 -20.98 9.47
N CYS A 98 4.46 -20.53 10.52
CA CYS A 98 5.82 -20.01 10.38
C CYS A 98 6.86 -21.15 10.36
N SER A 99 6.83 -21.97 9.31
CA SER A 99 7.74 -23.11 9.17
C SER A 99 9.18 -22.70 8.86
N PHE A 100 9.38 -21.49 8.34
CA PHE A 100 10.70 -20.96 8.02
C PHE A 100 11.27 -20.07 9.12
N CYS A 101 10.52 -19.75 10.17
CA CYS A 101 11.05 -19.09 11.36
C CYS A 101 12.34 -19.80 11.85
N PRO A 102 13.31 -19.09 12.46
CA PRO A 102 14.43 -19.73 13.15
C PRO A 102 13.92 -20.75 14.19
N SER A 103 14.59 -21.89 14.37
CA SER A 103 14.11 -22.98 15.23
C SER A 103 14.06 -22.62 16.72
N ASP A 104 14.85 -21.63 17.14
CA ASP A 104 14.84 -21.02 18.46
C ASP A 104 13.77 -19.92 18.62
N HIS A 105 13.10 -19.53 17.53
CA HIS A 105 12.03 -18.55 17.57
C HIS A 105 10.77 -19.16 18.21
N PRO A 106 10.11 -18.48 19.17
CA PRO A 106 8.91 -18.99 19.83
C PRO A 106 7.72 -19.21 18.88
N GLY A 107 7.77 -18.64 17.67
CA GLY A 107 6.79 -18.83 16.61
C GLY A 107 7.09 -19.98 15.64
N TYR A 108 8.22 -20.68 15.77
CA TYR A 108 8.57 -21.77 14.86
C TYR A 108 7.51 -22.87 14.83
N GLY A 109 7.06 -23.22 13.62
CA GLY A 109 6.02 -24.24 13.39
C GLY A 109 4.62 -23.87 13.90
N LYS A 110 4.43 -22.65 14.43
CA LYS A 110 3.12 -22.18 14.92
C LYS A 110 2.35 -21.45 13.82
N ALA A 111 1.05 -21.30 14.05
CA ALA A 111 0.18 -20.52 13.17
C ALA A 111 0.72 -19.10 12.97
N LEU A 112 0.70 -18.63 11.72
CA LEU A 112 1.15 -17.29 11.37
C LEU A 112 0.19 -16.23 11.94
N ARG A 113 -1.11 -16.54 12.04
CA ARG A 113 -2.08 -15.65 12.67
C ARG A 113 -1.76 -15.45 14.15
N GLY A 114 -1.80 -14.19 14.60
CA GLY A 114 -1.44 -13.81 15.96
C GLY A 114 0.07 -13.70 16.22
N LEU A 115 0.91 -14.20 15.31
CA LEU A 115 2.37 -14.04 15.44
C LEU A 115 2.75 -12.57 15.27
N ARG A 116 3.66 -12.11 16.14
CA ARG A 116 4.27 -10.78 16.01
C ARG A 116 5.34 -10.84 14.93
N LEU A 117 5.13 -10.11 13.84
CA LEU A 117 6.08 -10.06 12.73
C LEU A 117 6.93 -8.80 12.75
N LEU A 118 6.48 -7.73 13.42
CA LEU A 118 7.18 -6.47 13.51
C LEU A 118 7.35 -6.11 14.98
N GLU A 119 8.58 -5.84 15.39
CA GLU A 119 8.98 -5.67 16.79
C GLU A 119 9.90 -4.46 16.95
N GLU A 120 9.99 -3.94 18.19
CA GLU A 120 11.04 -3.01 18.62
C GLU A 120 11.08 -1.64 17.93
N LEU A 121 10.02 -1.24 17.24
CA LEU A 121 9.92 0.09 16.64
C LEU A 121 9.85 1.17 17.73
N ARG A 122 10.70 2.20 17.62
CA ARG A 122 10.75 3.32 18.57
C ARG A 122 10.52 4.66 17.87
N PRO A 123 10.01 5.70 18.56
CA PRO A 123 9.84 7.01 17.97
C PRO A 123 11.17 7.56 17.42
N GLY A 124 11.14 8.06 16.20
CA GLY A 124 12.25 8.69 15.49
C GLY A 124 11.82 9.97 14.78
N ARG A 125 12.73 10.61 14.04
CA ARG A 125 12.48 11.94 13.44
C ARG A 125 11.41 11.96 12.34
N ARG A 126 11.18 10.84 11.64
CA ARG A 126 10.30 10.74 10.47
C ARG A 126 9.30 9.57 10.57
N GLY A 127 9.11 9.07 11.78
CA GLY A 127 8.30 7.90 12.06
C GLY A 127 8.95 6.99 13.07
N TRP A 128 8.59 5.72 13.06
CA TRP A 128 9.10 4.75 14.02
C TRP A 128 10.26 3.99 13.40
N ILE A 129 11.37 3.86 14.12
CA ILE A 129 12.62 3.36 13.56
C ILE A 129 13.23 2.24 14.39
N GLY A 130 14.17 1.52 13.79
CA GLY A 130 15.04 0.56 14.48
C GLY A 130 14.35 -0.75 14.84
N GLY A 131 13.18 -1.01 14.26
CA GLY A 131 12.45 -2.25 14.48
C GLY A 131 13.02 -3.41 13.69
N GLN A 132 12.46 -4.59 13.91
CA GLN A 132 12.78 -5.81 13.18
C GLN A 132 11.52 -6.43 12.61
N MET A 133 11.55 -6.80 11.33
CA MET A 133 10.50 -7.55 10.69
C MET A 133 10.95 -8.97 10.35
N LEU A 134 10.19 -9.96 10.80
CA LEU A 134 10.36 -11.36 10.43
C LEU A 134 9.66 -11.64 9.10
N ASP A 135 10.40 -12.17 8.13
CA ASP A 135 9.84 -12.70 6.88
C ASP A 135 9.39 -14.15 7.10
N PRO A 136 8.06 -14.44 7.10
CA PRO A 136 7.59 -15.79 7.36
C PRO A 136 7.79 -16.75 6.18
N THR A 137 8.18 -16.26 5.00
CA THR A 137 8.54 -17.11 3.84
C THR A 137 9.99 -17.56 3.90
N LEU A 138 10.89 -16.69 4.35
CA LEU A 138 12.33 -16.96 4.30
C LEU A 138 12.97 -17.20 5.67
N GLY A 139 12.29 -16.83 6.76
CA GLY A 139 12.82 -16.96 8.11
C GLY A 139 13.75 -15.85 8.56
N TYR A 140 14.11 -14.93 7.66
CA TYR A 140 15.05 -13.86 7.96
C TYR A 140 14.39 -12.72 8.73
N ARG A 141 15.19 -12.08 9.58
CA ARG A 141 14.86 -10.81 10.22
C ARG A 141 15.50 -9.66 9.44
N TYR A 142 14.70 -8.67 9.11
CA TYR A 142 15.15 -7.45 8.43
C TYR A 142 15.02 -6.27 9.37
N LEU A 143 15.94 -5.31 9.28
CA LEU A 143 15.73 -4.01 9.93
C LEU A 143 14.53 -3.35 9.26
N ALA A 144 13.62 -2.82 10.08
CA ALA A 144 12.37 -2.25 9.65
C ALA A 144 12.14 -0.88 10.29
N ASP A 145 11.74 0.07 9.46
CA ASP A 145 11.25 1.38 9.89
C ASP A 145 9.79 1.54 9.43
N LEU A 146 8.97 2.25 10.19
CA LEU A 146 7.61 2.66 9.82
C LEU A 146 7.63 4.16 9.51
N GLU A 147 7.42 4.49 8.24
CA GLU A 147 7.48 5.86 7.72
C GLU A 147 6.09 6.31 7.24
N GLN A 148 5.81 7.61 7.39
CA GLN A 148 4.65 8.25 6.78
C GLN A 148 4.99 8.60 5.32
N GLY A 149 4.17 8.13 4.37
CA GLY A 149 4.29 8.48 2.96
C GLY A 149 3.82 9.89 2.64
N ASN A 150 4.09 10.34 1.42
CA ASN A 150 3.76 11.70 0.96
C ASN A 150 2.25 12.00 0.92
N ASP A 151 1.41 10.97 0.79
CA ASP A 151 -0.06 11.06 0.76
C ASP A 151 -0.68 10.32 1.96
N GLU A 152 -0.01 10.33 3.11
CA GLU A 152 -0.48 9.78 4.40
C GLU A 152 -0.56 8.25 4.51
N ASP A 153 -0.36 7.55 3.40
CA ASP A 153 -0.19 6.10 3.42
C ASP A 153 1.06 5.74 4.24
N LEU A 154 0.85 4.96 5.30
CA LEU A 154 1.95 4.44 6.10
C LEU A 154 2.72 3.39 5.28
N SER A 155 4.02 3.26 5.55
CA SER A 155 4.84 2.26 4.89
C SER A 155 5.82 1.62 5.86
N ILE A 156 6.02 0.31 5.69
CA ILE A 156 7.13 -0.40 6.34
C ILE A 156 8.28 -0.41 5.34
N VAL A 157 9.42 0.08 5.78
CA VAL A 157 10.65 0.12 5.01
C VAL A 157 11.59 -0.94 5.56
N LEU A 158 11.88 -1.94 4.74
CA LEU A 158 12.80 -3.03 5.06
C LEU A 158 14.17 -2.75 4.46
N ARG A 159 15.22 -2.90 5.26
CA ARG A 159 16.61 -2.84 4.81
C ARG A 159 17.16 -4.25 4.64
N ILE A 160 17.53 -4.59 3.41
CA ILE A 160 18.02 -5.91 3.00
C ILE A 160 19.40 -5.72 2.37
N GLY A 161 20.46 -5.80 3.18
CA GLY A 161 21.79 -5.41 2.75
C GLY A 161 21.81 -3.93 2.33
N SER A 162 22.23 -3.65 1.10
CA SER A 162 22.20 -2.31 0.49
C SER A 162 20.85 -1.93 -0.14
N GLN A 163 19.90 -2.87 -0.21
CA GLN A 163 18.61 -2.66 -0.84
C GLN A 163 17.56 -2.18 0.15
N ARG A 164 16.61 -1.39 -0.37
CA ARG A 164 15.41 -0.94 0.34
C ARG A 164 14.18 -1.59 -0.30
N ARG A 165 13.37 -2.27 0.49
CA ARG A 165 12.06 -2.80 0.06
C ARG A 165 10.97 -2.06 0.84
N VAL A 166 9.93 -1.62 0.14
CA VAL A 166 8.81 -0.88 0.75
C VAL A 166 7.58 -1.78 0.74
N LEU A 167 6.89 -1.81 1.87
CA LEU A 167 5.56 -2.43 2.01
C LEU A 167 4.57 -1.32 2.34
N TRP A 168 3.54 -1.17 1.51
CA TRP A 168 2.49 -0.19 1.76
C TRP A 168 1.50 -0.71 2.78
N LEU A 169 1.03 0.20 3.65
CA LEU A 169 0.01 -0.07 4.66
C LEU A 169 -1.23 0.75 4.36
N ARG A 170 -2.32 0.06 4.04
CA ARG A 170 -3.64 0.68 3.83
C ARG A 170 -4.55 0.32 4.98
N LYS A 171 -5.12 1.32 5.65
CA LYS A 171 -6.05 1.07 6.76
C LYS A 171 -7.28 0.34 6.22
N VAL A 172 -7.59 -0.81 6.82
CA VAL A 172 -8.80 -1.57 6.49
C VAL A 172 -9.96 -0.84 7.17
N GLN A 173 -10.86 -0.27 6.37
CA GLN A 173 -12.09 0.31 6.91
C GLN A 173 -12.90 -0.82 7.56
N GLY A 174 -13.30 -0.60 8.81
CA GLY A 174 -14.28 -1.49 9.47
C GLY A 174 -15.61 -1.44 8.72
N PRO A 175 -16.47 -2.47 8.89
CA PRO A 175 -17.84 -2.40 8.41
C PRO A 175 -18.62 -1.22 9.02
#